data_AF-A0A8X8I384-F1
#
_entry.id   AF-A0A8X8I384-F1
#
_cell.length_a   1.000
_cell.length_b   1.000
_cell.length_c   1.000
_cell.angle_alpha   90.00
_cell.angle_beta   90.00
_cell.angle_gamma   90.00
#
_symmetry.space_group_name_H-M   'P 1'
#
loop_
_entity.id
_entity.type
_entity.pdbx_description
1 polymer ?
#
loop_
_entity_poly.entity_id
_entity_poly.type
_entity_poly.pdbx_seq_one_letter_code
_entity_poly.pdbx_strand_id
1 'polypeptide(L)'
;MLLLGMLFILYEFKVIRLNLPQFKWQIPASWLRASQTKNMMVWGFILGAGFFTYVPYTTFYMLYVYIGIFEQPYSGLLFGMVYGLSRTLPTLAIVLLRKMNVLSDEQLIKRMWRAKNAIHAVNGVMLILVVFHLMMTQI
;
A
#
# COMPACT_ATOMS: atom_id res chain seq x y z
N MET A 1 -12.72 16.14 4.97
CA MET A 1 -11.76 15.02 5.12
C MET A 1 -12.39 13.77 5.68
N LEU A 2 -13.15 13.86 6.78
CA LEU A 2 -13.80 12.69 7.38
C LEU A 2 -14.73 11.93 6.44
N LEU A 3 -15.46 12.64 5.57
CA LEU A 3 -16.33 12.03 4.57
C LEU A 3 -15.54 11.20 3.54
N LEU A 4 -14.44 11.74 2.98
CA LEU A 4 -13.50 11.01 2.12
C LEU A 4 -12.87 9.83 2.86
N GLY A 5 -12.56 10.03 4.15
CA GLY A 5 -12.15 9.02 5.10
C GLY A 5 -13.06 7.81 5.13
N MET A 6 -14.31 8.05 5.50
CA MET A 6 -15.35 7.04 5.60
C MET A 6 -15.61 6.35 4.25
N LEU A 7 -15.64 7.09 3.15
CA LEU A 7 -15.82 6.52 1.80
C LEU A 7 -14.69 5.55 1.44
N PHE A 8 -13.43 5.90 1.74
CA PHE A 8 -12.30 5.01 1.47
C PHE A 8 -12.24 3.81 2.41
N ILE A 9 -12.68 3.94 3.66
CA ILE A 9 -12.87 2.81 4.58
C ILE A 9 -13.92 1.85 3.98
N LEU A 10 -15.10 2.36 3.61
CA LEU A 10 -16.18 1.57 3.03
C LEU A 10 -15.75 0.87 1.72
N TYR A 11 -14.90 1.52 0.92
CA TYR A 11 -14.33 0.94 -0.28
C TYR A 11 -13.34 -0.21 0.01
N GLU A 12 -12.42 -0.05 0.98
CA GLU A 12 -11.47 -1.13 1.35
C GLU A 12 -12.19 -2.35 1.94
N PHE A 13 -13.28 -2.14 2.69
CA PHE A 13 -14.15 -3.22 3.16
C PHE A 13 -15.09 -3.79 2.10
N LYS A 14 -15.00 -3.31 0.84
CA LYS A 14 -15.82 -3.72 -0.30
C LYS A 14 -17.33 -3.48 -0.11
N VAL A 15 -17.71 -2.55 0.77
CA VAL A 15 -19.10 -2.13 0.98
C VAL A 15 -19.60 -1.31 -0.21
N ILE A 16 -18.73 -0.47 -0.78
CA ILE A 16 -19.02 0.35 -1.96
C ILE A 16 -18.00 0.11 -3.08
N ARG A 17 -18.40 0.34 -4.33
CA ARG A 17 -17.52 0.30 -5.51
C ARG A 17 -17.29 1.72 -6.03
N LEU A 18 -16.04 2.17 -6.03
CA LEU A 18 -15.64 3.47 -6.56
C LEU A 18 -14.74 3.30 -7.79
N ASN A 19 -15.05 4.02 -8.86
CA ASN A 19 -14.16 4.10 -10.02
C ASN A 19 -13.12 5.19 -9.78
N LEU A 20 -11.95 4.78 -9.27
CA LEU A 20 -10.84 5.69 -9.03
C LEU A 20 -10.01 5.88 -10.30
N PRO A 21 -9.53 7.11 -10.59
CA PRO A 21 -8.63 7.34 -11.71
C PRO A 21 -7.34 6.55 -11.49
N GLN A 22 -6.99 5.67 -12.42
CA GLN A 22 -5.84 4.77 -12.30
C GLN A 22 -4.92 4.90 -13.50
N PHE A 23 -3.65 5.23 -13.25
CA PHE A 23 -2.60 5.04 -14.24
C PHE A 23 -2.20 3.57 -14.28
N LYS A 24 -2.42 2.94 -15.44
CA LYS A 24 -2.12 1.51 -15.69
C LYS A 24 -0.81 1.32 -16.44
N TRP A 25 0.11 2.28 -16.34
CA TRP A 25 1.40 2.18 -16.99
C TRP A 25 2.19 1.02 -16.38
N GLN A 26 2.78 0.21 -17.25
CA GLN A 26 3.60 -0.94 -16.89
C GLN A 26 5.05 -0.62 -17.18
N ILE A 27 5.95 -1.08 -16.30
CA ILE A 27 7.39 -0.85 -16.47
C ILE A 27 7.87 -1.63 -17.70
N PRO A 28 8.55 -0.99 -18.66
CA PRO A 28 9.11 -1.68 -19.81
C PRO A 28 10.06 -2.80 -19.39
N ALA A 29 9.92 -3.99 -19.98
CA ALA A 29 10.78 -5.14 -19.65
C ALA A 29 12.27 -4.89 -19.90
N SER A 30 12.62 -3.93 -20.77
CA SER A 30 14.01 -3.52 -21.01
C SER A 30 14.69 -2.92 -19.77
N TRP A 31 13.92 -2.31 -18.86
CA TRP A 31 14.45 -1.68 -17.63
C TRP A 31 14.84 -2.72 -16.56
N LEU A 32 14.34 -3.95 -16.69
CA LEU A 32 14.54 -5.05 -15.75
C LEU A 32 15.60 -6.08 -16.22
N ARG A 33 16.42 -5.73 -17.21
CA ARG A 33 17.47 -6.60 -17.76
C ARG A 33 18.80 -6.54 -17.00
N ALA A 34 18.84 -5.86 -15.85
CA ALA A 34 20.07 -5.65 -15.09
C ALA A 34 20.23 -6.67 -13.95
N SER A 35 21.30 -6.50 -13.16
CA SER A 35 21.52 -7.30 -11.94
C SER A 35 20.33 -7.20 -10.98
N GLN A 36 20.12 -8.24 -10.17
CA GLN A 36 19.00 -8.32 -9.23
C GLN A 36 18.90 -7.06 -8.33
N THR A 37 20.02 -6.56 -7.83
CA THR A 37 20.08 -5.35 -7.01
C THR A 37 19.58 -4.12 -7.77
N LYS A 38 19.98 -3.96 -9.03
CA LYS A 38 19.53 -2.83 -9.86
C LYS A 38 18.05 -2.95 -10.21
N ASN A 39 17.55 -4.16 -10.47
CA ASN A 39 16.13 -4.41 -10.66
C ASN A 39 15.32 -4.08 -9.40
N MET A 40 15.83 -4.44 -8.22
CA MET A 40 15.19 -4.07 -6.94
C MET A 40 15.13 -2.56 -6.74
N MET A 41 16.17 -1.82 -7.12
CA MET A 41 16.17 -0.35 -7.06
C MET A 41 15.14 0.26 -8.02
N VAL A 42 15.06 -0.23 -9.27
CA VAL A 42 14.07 0.22 -10.27
C VAL A 42 12.65 -0.01 -9.75
N TRP A 43 12.38 -1.21 -9.24
CA TRP A 43 11.08 -1.52 -8.63
C TRP A 43 10.80 -0.66 -7.40
N GLY A 44 11.77 -0.48 -6.52
CA GLY A 44 11.65 0.35 -5.32
C GLY A 44 11.35 1.81 -5.67
N PHE A 45 12.02 2.38 -6.66
CA PHE A 45 11.81 3.76 -7.08
C PHE A 45 10.44 3.96 -7.74
N ILE A 46 10.06 3.08 -8.66
CA ILE A 46 8.80 3.20 -9.40
C ILE A 46 7.59 2.90 -8.52
N LEU A 47 7.65 1.83 -7.70
CA LEU A 47 6.58 1.50 -6.76
C LEU A 47 6.55 2.45 -5.56
N GLY A 48 7.71 2.98 -5.14
CA GLY A 48 7.82 3.96 -4.06
C GLY A 48 7.23 5.31 -4.45
N ALA A 49 7.42 5.73 -5.71
CA ALA A 49 6.71 6.88 -6.26
C ALA A 49 5.20 6.63 -6.34
N GLY A 50 4.79 5.39 -6.64
CA GLY A 50 3.43 4.87 -6.49
C GLY A 50 2.31 5.55 -7.29
N PHE A 51 2.60 6.55 -8.11
CA PHE A 51 1.62 7.13 -9.05
C PHE A 51 1.71 6.53 -10.46
N PHE A 52 2.84 5.89 -10.79
CA PHE A 52 3.11 5.39 -12.14
C PHE A 52 2.41 4.06 -12.43
N THR A 53 2.40 3.16 -11.45
CA THR A 53 1.88 1.80 -11.61
C THR A 53 0.51 1.65 -10.98
N TYR A 54 -0.23 0.60 -11.38
CA TYR A 54 -1.52 0.29 -10.79
C TYR A 54 -1.45 0.18 -9.25
N VAL A 55 -2.09 1.12 -8.55
CA VAL A 55 -2.27 1.09 -7.10
C VAL A 55 -3.72 0.74 -6.77
N PRO A 56 -4.00 -0.48 -6.28
CA PRO A 56 -5.36 -0.89 -5.96
C PRO A 56 -5.89 -0.33 -4.63
N TYR A 57 -5.05 0.33 -3.83
CA TYR A 57 -5.37 0.69 -2.44
C TYR A 57 -5.59 2.19 -2.27
N THR A 58 -6.71 2.55 -1.63
CA THR A 58 -7.14 3.94 -1.43
C THR A 58 -6.29 4.69 -0.43
N THR A 59 -5.57 3.98 0.45
CA THR A 59 -4.63 4.55 1.43
C THR A 59 -3.57 5.44 0.77
N PHE A 60 -3.20 5.12 -0.47
CA PHE A 60 -2.21 5.88 -1.22
C PHE A 60 -2.71 7.26 -1.67
N TYR A 61 -4.01 7.37 -2.01
CA TYR A 61 -4.61 8.65 -2.36
C TYR A 61 -4.74 9.56 -1.13
N MET A 62 -5.03 9.00 0.04
CA MET A 62 -5.04 9.76 1.28
C MET A 62 -3.68 10.38 1.62
N LEU A 63 -2.60 9.63 1.41
CA LEU A 63 -1.24 10.11 1.63
C LEU A 63 -0.96 11.38 0.82
N TYR A 64 -1.29 11.37 -0.47
CA TYR A 64 -1.10 12.52 -1.37
C TYR A 64 -2.02 13.68 -1.04
N VAL A 65 -3.29 13.40 -0.72
CA VAL A 65 -4.23 14.42 -0.26
C VAL A 65 -3.72 15.09 1.02
N TYR A 66 -3.13 14.31 1.94
CA TYR A 66 -2.63 14.86 3.19
C TYR A 66 -1.38 15.72 3.01
N ILE A 67 -0.40 15.22 2.24
CA ILE A 67 0.85 15.94 1.94
C ILE A 67 0.60 17.19 1.09
N GLY A 68 -0.23 17.05 0.06
CA GLY A 68 -0.38 18.07 -0.97
C GLY A 68 -1.39 19.16 -0.63
N ILE A 69 -2.45 18.86 0.14
CA ILE A 69 -3.52 19.83 0.41
C ILE A 69 -3.36 20.53 1.77
N PHE A 70 -2.79 19.86 2.77
CA PHE A 70 -2.69 20.42 4.13
C PHE A 70 -1.32 21.00 4.48
N GLU A 71 -0.35 20.92 3.57
CA GLU A 71 1.01 21.48 3.74
C GLU A 71 1.71 21.03 5.05
N GLN A 72 1.33 19.87 5.59
CA GLN A 72 1.89 19.32 6.82
C GLN A 72 2.88 18.17 6.49
N PRO A 73 4.17 18.48 6.24
CA PRO A 73 5.14 17.48 5.81
C PRO A 73 5.36 16.36 6.83
N TYR A 74 5.26 16.67 8.13
CA TYR A 74 5.46 15.69 9.20
C TYR A 74 4.39 14.59 9.21
N SER A 75 3.12 14.96 9.14
CA SER A 75 2.01 14.02 9.05
C SER A 75 2.09 13.23 7.74
N GLY A 76 2.49 13.89 6.65
CA GLY A 76 2.79 13.26 5.38
C GLY A 76 3.83 12.14 5.45
N LEU A 77 4.97 12.43 6.09
CA LEU A 77 6.03 11.45 6.34
C LEU A 77 5.53 10.29 7.21
N LEU A 78 4.80 10.59 8.28
CA LEU A 78 4.20 9.57 9.15
C LEU A 78 3.26 8.65 8.36
N PHE A 79 2.38 9.23 7.53
CA PHE A 79 1.49 8.46 6.66
C PHE A 79 2.25 7.63 5.64
N GLY A 80 3.32 8.18 5.06
CA GLY A 80 4.18 7.46 4.12
C GLY A 80 4.85 6.26 4.77
N MET A 81 5.35 6.43 6.00
CA MET A 81 5.94 5.35 6.80
C MET A 81 4.90 4.28 7.18
N VAL A 82 3.75 4.67 7.72
CA VAL A 82 2.68 3.72 8.10
C VAL A 82 2.22 2.94 6.87
N TYR A 83 2.02 3.61 5.74
CA TYR A 83 1.67 2.97 4.48
C TYR A 83 2.77 2.00 4.02
N GLY A 84 4.02 2.46 3.96
CA GLY A 84 5.15 1.62 3.56
C GLY A 84 5.31 0.37 4.44
N LEU A 85 5.16 0.52 5.75
CA LEU A 85 5.23 -0.58 6.71
C LEU A 85 4.06 -1.56 6.55
N SER A 86 2.83 -1.06 6.40
CA SER A 86 1.65 -1.91 6.20
C SER A 86 1.77 -2.84 4.98
N ARG A 87 2.50 -2.40 3.95
CA ARG A 87 2.76 -3.15 2.72
C ARG A 87 3.97 -4.08 2.82
N THR A 88 5.01 -3.66 3.56
CA THR A 88 6.25 -4.42 3.66
C THR A 88 6.15 -5.56 4.67
N LEU A 89 5.45 -5.36 5.80
CA LEU A 89 5.35 -6.35 6.87
C LEU A 89 4.75 -7.70 6.41
N PRO A 90 3.62 -7.74 5.68
CA PRO A 90 3.07 -9.02 5.18
C PRO A 90 4.03 -9.73 4.23
N THR A 91 4.72 -8.99 3.36
CA THR A 91 5.68 -9.57 2.40
C THR A 91 6.93 -10.08 3.11
N LEU A 92 7.46 -9.35 4.08
CA LEU A 92 8.59 -9.78 4.92
C LEU A 92 8.25 -11.08 5.67
N ALA A 93 7.07 -11.15 6.29
CA ALA A 93 6.63 -12.34 7.00
C ALA A 93 6.61 -13.57 6.08
N ILE A 94 6.12 -13.41 4.85
CA ILE A 94 6.07 -14.50 3.85
C ILE A 94 7.48 -14.92 3.41
N VAL A 95 8.40 -13.97 3.18
CA VAL A 95 9.79 -14.26 2.81
C VAL A 95 10.54 -14.96 3.93
N LEU A 96 10.34 -14.56 5.19
CA LEU A 96 10.94 -15.22 6.35
C LEU A 96 10.45 -16.66 6.50
N LEU A 97 9.15 -16.91 6.34
CA LEU A 97 8.57 -18.25 6.34
C LEU A 97 9.13 -19.13 5.21
N ARG A 98 9.41 -18.55 4.04
CA ARG A 98 10.12 -19.24 2.95
C ARG A 98 11.55 -19.61 3.33
N LYS A 99 12.30 -18.65 3.88
CA LYS A 99 13.72 -18.83 4.26
C LYS A 99 13.90 -19.94 5.31
N MET A 100 12.90 -20.12 6.17
CA MET A 100 12.89 -21.21 7.16
C MET A 100 12.55 -22.59 6.55
N ASN A 101 12.41 -22.71 5.22
CA ASN A 101 12.00 -23.94 4.50
C ASN A 101 10.66 -24.52 4.99
N VAL A 102 9.81 -23.70 5.62
CA VAL A 102 8.53 -24.13 6.20
C VAL A 102 7.47 -24.36 5.12
N LEU A 103 7.62 -23.76 3.93
CA LEU A 103 6.60 -23.77 2.88
C LEU A 103 7.24 -24.00 1.50
N SER A 104 6.62 -24.88 0.70
CA SER A 104 6.93 -25.02 -0.72
C SER A 104 6.39 -23.84 -1.55
N ASP A 105 6.95 -23.58 -2.72
CA ASP A 105 6.56 -22.43 -3.56
C ASP A 105 5.05 -22.44 -3.91
N GLU A 106 4.44 -23.61 -4.15
CA GLU A 106 2.98 -23.73 -4.36
C GLU A 106 2.16 -23.33 -3.13
N GLN A 107 2.59 -23.76 -1.94
CA GLN A 107 1.91 -23.42 -0.68
C GLN A 107 2.02 -21.93 -0.39
N LEU A 108 3.14 -21.33 -0.76
CA LEU A 108 3.41 -19.90 -0.61
C LEU A 108 2.50 -19.07 -1.51
N ILE A 109 2.34 -19.45 -2.78
CA ILE A 109 1.40 -18.79 -3.72
C ILE A 109 -0.04 -18.88 -3.21
N LYS A 110 -0.50 -20.05 -2.76
CA LYS A 110 -1.85 -20.22 -2.19
C LYS A 110 -2.06 -19.37 -0.93
N ARG A 111 -1.05 -19.28 -0.06
CA ARG A 111 -1.10 -18.42 1.13
C ARG A 111 -1.11 -16.94 0.78
N MET A 112 -0.31 -16.49 -0.20
CA MET A 112 -0.36 -15.09 -0.69
C MET A 112 -1.76 -14.73 -1.21
N TRP A 113 -2.38 -15.65 -1.96
CA TRP A 113 -3.71 -15.43 -2.50
C TRP A 113 -4.79 -15.37 -1.40
N ARG A 114 -4.69 -16.24 -0.38
CA ARG A 114 -5.58 -16.20 0.80
C ARG A 114 -5.33 -14.98 1.69
N ALA A 115 -4.07 -14.56 1.82
CA ALA A 115 -3.67 -13.38 2.58
C ALA A 115 -4.09 -12.07 1.91
N LYS A 116 -4.56 -12.09 0.65
CA LYS A 116 -5.08 -10.89 -0.04
C LYS A 116 -6.14 -10.18 0.79
N ASN A 117 -7.10 -10.91 1.36
CA ASN A 117 -8.13 -10.33 2.22
C ASN A 117 -7.56 -9.81 3.55
N ALA A 118 -6.58 -10.50 4.13
CA ALA A 118 -5.89 -10.03 5.34
C ALA A 118 -5.10 -8.74 5.08
N ILE A 119 -4.47 -8.60 3.91
CA ILE A 119 -3.77 -7.38 3.50
C ILE A 119 -4.76 -6.21 3.35
N HIS A 120 -5.95 -6.44 2.78
CA HIS A 120 -7.02 -5.42 2.75
C HIS A 120 -7.49 -5.05 4.16
N ALA A 121 -7.65 -6.03 5.06
CA ALA A 121 -8.05 -5.77 6.45
C ALA A 121 -6.99 -4.96 7.22
N VAL A 122 -5.70 -5.30 7.08
CA VAL A 122 -4.59 -4.54 7.67
C VAL A 122 -4.57 -3.11 7.13
N ASN A 123 -4.74 -2.93 5.81
CA ASN A 123 -4.84 -1.60 5.21
C ASN A 123 -6.05 -0.81 5.74
N GLY A 124 -7.21 -1.45 5.89
CA GLY A 124 -8.41 -0.84 6.46
C GLY A 124 -8.23 -0.40 7.91
N VAL A 125 -7.61 -1.24 8.74
CA VAL A 125 -7.28 -0.90 10.15
C VAL A 125 -6.31 0.28 10.21
N MET A 126 -5.27 0.28 9.38
CA MET A 126 -4.33 1.41 9.31
C MET A 126 -5.04 2.69 8.89
N LEU A 127 -5.97 2.62 7.93
CA LEU A 127 -6.76 3.77 7.49
C LEU A 127 -7.66 4.31 8.62
N ILE A 128 -8.22 3.43 9.46
CA ILE A 128 -9.00 3.83 10.65
C ILE A 128 -8.11 4.57 11.64
N LEU A 129 -6.91 4.04 11.96
CA LEU A 129 -5.96 4.69 12.87
C LEU A 129 -5.55 6.07 12.36
N VAL A 130 -5.35 6.19 11.05
CA VAL A 130 -5.05 7.46 10.37
C VAL A 130 -6.21 8.44 10.52
N VAL A 131 -7.43 8.05 10.16
CA VAL A 131 -8.61 8.91 10.26
C VAL A 131 -8.85 9.34 11.72
N PHE A 132 -8.66 8.44 12.67
CA PHE A 132 -8.78 8.74 14.10
C PHE A 132 -7.76 9.78 14.55
N HIS A 133 -6.49 9.64 14.17
CA HIS A 133 -5.45 10.63 14.47
C HIS A 133 -5.79 12.01 13.90
N LEU A 134 -6.36 12.07 12.69
CA LEU A 134 -6.82 13.32 12.08
C LEU A 134 -7.99 13.96 12.83
N MET A 135 -8.91 13.16 13.37
CA MET A 135 -9.98 13.69 14.21
C MET A 135 -9.43 14.35 15.48
N MET A 136 -8.42 13.74 16.09
CA MET A 136 -7.82 14.23 17.33
C MET A 136 -6.93 15.47 17.17
N THR A 137 -6.46 15.75 15.95
CA THR A 137 -5.58 16.90 15.64
C THR A 137 -6.32 18.10 15.07
N GLN A 138 -7.60 17.94 14.68
CA GLN A 138 -8.48 19.01 14.19
C GLN A 138 -9.46 19.53 15.26
N ILE A 139 -9.30 19.10 16.52
CA ILE A 139 -9.95 19.66 17.73
C ILE A 139 -8.89 20.48 18.46
#